data_AF-A0A3C0BJ49-F1
#
_entry.id   AF-A0A3C0BJ49-F1
#
_cell.length_a   1.000
_cell.length_b   1.000
_cell.length_c   1.000
_cell.angle_alpha   90.00
_cell.angle_beta   90.00
_cell.angle_gamma   90.00
#
_symmetry.space_group_name_H-M   'P 1'
#
loop_
_entity.id
_entity.type
_entity.pdbx_description
1 polymer ?
#
loop_
_entity_poly.entity_id
_entity_poly.type
_entity_poly.pdbx_seq_one_letter_code
_entity_poly.pdbx_strand_id
1 'polypeptide(L)'
;MKNSVIYNRKIKCIIIFMLDYVLMAAAVILIIFALQYFIRIGRSKKTPTATASYRTFVNCPLCGSPLMPGEELFSKVFRPMTVNDQRCIIYGCPHCYPRCEPGVRRICPSCHKSVPADGHLVARLFNKTKDGKKHVVVTGCSVCCRYEPK
;
A
#
# COMPACT_ATOMS: atom_id res chain seq x y z
N MET A 1 -53.18 -56.04 22.54
CA MET A 1 -53.33 -54.68 21.94
C MET A 1 -52.46 -53.57 22.57
N LYS A 2 -51.82 -53.76 23.75
CA LYS A 2 -50.97 -52.71 24.37
C LYS A 2 -49.56 -52.56 23.74
N ASN A 3 -48.99 -53.62 23.16
CA ASN A 3 -47.61 -53.61 22.63
C ASN A 3 -47.44 -52.79 21.33
N SER A 4 -48.45 -52.73 20.46
CA SER A 4 -48.39 -51.95 19.21
C SER A 4 -48.41 -50.44 19.45
N VAL A 5 -49.09 -49.96 20.50
CA VAL A 5 -49.15 -48.53 20.87
C VAL A 5 -47.83 -48.05 21.47
N ILE A 6 -47.18 -48.89 22.29
CA ILE A 6 -45.87 -48.57 22.89
C ILE A 6 -44.77 -48.54 21.82
N TYR A 7 -44.82 -49.45 20.84
CA TYR A 7 -43.89 -49.48 19.71
C TYR A 7 -43.98 -48.21 18.85
N ASN A 8 -45.19 -47.78 18.53
CA ASN A 8 -45.44 -46.58 17.74
C ASN A 8 -44.99 -45.29 18.47
N ARG A 9 -45.10 -45.24 19.81
CA ARG A 9 -44.62 -44.11 20.62
C ARG A 9 -43.09 -44.04 20.71
N LYS A 10 -42.40 -45.18 20.79
CA LYS A 10 -40.92 -45.22 20.75
C LYS A 10 -40.36 -44.82 19.39
N ILE A 11 -40.97 -45.29 18.30
CA ILE A 11 -40.59 -44.91 16.93
C ILE A 11 -40.76 -43.41 16.70
N LYS A 12 -41.90 -42.83 17.13
CA LYS A 12 -42.12 -41.38 17.01
C LYS A 12 -41.07 -40.57 17.76
N CYS A 13 -40.67 -40.95 18.98
CA CYS A 13 -39.58 -40.28 19.68
C CYS A 13 -38.25 -40.39 18.92
N ILE A 14 -37.88 -41.56 18.41
CA ILE A 14 -36.63 -41.74 17.66
C ILE A 14 -36.62 -40.92 16.38
N ILE A 15 -37.74 -40.87 15.65
CA ILE A 15 -37.88 -40.06 14.43
C ILE A 15 -37.79 -38.57 14.76
N ILE A 16 -38.42 -38.10 15.86
CA ILE A 16 -38.33 -36.70 16.29
C ILE A 16 -36.87 -36.34 16.62
N PHE A 17 -36.17 -37.15 17.41
CA PHE A 17 -34.75 -36.92 17.71
C PHE A 17 -33.89 -36.89 16.43
N MET A 18 -34.10 -37.83 15.51
CA MET A 18 -33.36 -37.85 14.24
C MET A 18 -33.68 -36.63 13.36
N LEU A 19 -34.93 -36.17 13.35
CA LEU A 19 -35.35 -34.97 12.62
C LEU A 19 -34.71 -33.71 13.20
N ASP A 20 -34.65 -33.57 14.52
CA ASP A 20 -33.99 -32.44 15.20
C ASP A 20 -32.48 -32.40 14.90
N TYR A 21 -31.81 -33.55 14.89
CA TYR A 21 -30.39 -33.62 14.51
C TYR A 21 -30.15 -33.23 13.05
N VAL A 22 -31.01 -33.66 12.13
CA VAL A 22 -30.93 -33.27 10.72
C VAL A 22 -31.19 -31.77 10.55
N LEU A 23 -32.14 -31.20 11.29
CA LEU A 23 -32.44 -29.77 11.25
C LEU A 23 -31.27 -28.93 11.78
N MET A 24 -30.66 -29.35 12.89
CA MET A 24 -29.48 -28.70 13.45
C MET A 24 -28.28 -28.78 12.50
N ALA A 25 -28.04 -29.94 11.89
CA ALA A 25 -26.96 -30.11 10.91
C ALA A 25 -27.15 -29.20 9.69
N ALA A 26 -28.39 -29.11 9.16
CA ALA A 26 -28.70 -28.23 8.04
C ALA A 26 -28.47 -26.74 8.38
N ALA A 27 -28.86 -26.31 9.59
CA ALA A 27 -28.64 -24.95 10.07
C ALA A 27 -27.13 -24.60 10.13
N VAL A 28 -26.30 -25.51 10.65
CA VAL A 28 -24.84 -25.32 10.72
C VAL A 28 -24.23 -25.19 9.32
N ILE A 29 -24.65 -26.03 8.37
CA ILE A 29 -24.16 -25.99 6.98
C ILE A 29 -24.50 -24.64 6.32
N LEU A 30 -25.72 -24.13 6.51
CA LEU A 30 -26.14 -22.84 5.97
C LEU A 30 -25.31 -21.68 6.55
N ILE A 31 -25.00 -21.71 7.85
CA ILE A 31 -24.17 -20.69 8.51
C ILE A 31 -22.75 -20.70 7.92
N ILE A 32 -22.13 -21.88 7.76
CA ILE A 32 -20.78 -22.00 7.17
C ILE A 32 -20.77 -21.45 5.74
N PHE A 33 -21.78 -21.79 4.94
CA PHE A 33 -21.88 -21.31 3.56
C PHE A 33 -22.04 -19.79 3.49
N ALA A 34 -22.89 -19.22 4.35
CA ALA A 34 -23.08 -17.77 4.45
C ALA A 34 -21.77 -17.06 4.85
N LEU A 35 -21.03 -17.58 5.83
CA LEU A 35 -19.75 -17.02 6.26
C LEU A 35 -18.71 -17.06 5.12
N GLN A 36 -18.59 -18.18 4.41
CA GLN A 36 -17.68 -18.28 3.25
C GLN A 36 -18.06 -17.30 2.14
N TYR A 37 -19.36 -17.13 1.87
CA TYR A 37 -19.86 -16.17 0.89
C TYR A 37 -19.53 -14.72 1.28
N PHE A 38 -19.76 -14.35 2.55
CA PHE A 38 -19.41 -13.03 3.07
C PHE A 38 -17.90 -12.76 3.05
N ILE A 39 -17.06 -13.73 3.41
CA ILE A 39 -15.59 -13.59 3.32
C ILE A 39 -15.14 -13.42 1.86
N ARG A 40 -15.79 -14.11 0.92
CA ARG A 40 -15.48 -14.01 -0.52
C ARG A 40 -15.88 -12.65 -1.10
N ILE A 41 -17.03 -12.11 -0.70
CA ILE A 41 -17.49 -10.76 -1.09
C ILE A 41 -16.70 -9.66 -0.38
N GLY A 42 -16.36 -9.85 0.89
CA GLY A 42 -15.58 -8.92 1.70
C GLY A 42 -14.11 -8.81 1.29
N ARG A 43 -13.59 -9.77 0.50
CA ARG A 43 -12.34 -9.61 -0.27
C ARG A 43 -12.55 -8.71 -1.50
N SER A 44 -13.18 -7.56 -1.29
CA SER A 44 -13.04 -6.43 -2.19
C SER A 44 -11.56 -6.06 -2.25
N LYS A 45 -11.06 -5.86 -3.47
CA LYS A 45 -9.68 -5.59 -3.81
C LYS A 45 -9.12 -4.48 -2.90
N LYS A 46 -8.44 -4.85 -1.81
CA LYS A 46 -7.36 -4.02 -1.32
C LYS A 46 -6.32 -4.08 -2.41
N THR A 47 -6.36 -3.11 -3.32
CA THR A 47 -5.16 -2.69 -4.04
C THR A 47 -4.05 -2.65 -3.00
N PRO A 48 -2.98 -3.45 -3.15
CA PRO A 48 -1.89 -3.40 -2.22
C PRO A 48 -1.27 -2.02 -2.32
N THR A 49 -1.64 -1.12 -1.41
CA THR A 49 -0.88 0.08 -1.13
C THR A 49 0.50 -0.41 -0.69
N ALA A 50 1.50 -0.02 -1.46
CA ALA A 50 2.86 -0.50 -1.41
C ALA A 50 3.45 -0.57 0.01
N THR A 51 3.61 -1.77 0.56
CA THR A 51 4.65 -2.11 1.53
C THR A 51 4.96 -3.60 1.44
N ALA A 52 5.72 -3.97 0.42
CA ALA A 52 6.42 -5.24 0.40
C ALA A 52 7.87 -4.97 -0.03
N SER A 53 8.74 -5.00 0.97
CA SER A 53 10.19 -5.04 0.87
C SER A 53 10.63 -6.24 0.00
N TYR A 54 10.65 -6.06 -1.31
CA TYR A 54 11.30 -6.93 -2.28
C TYR A 54 12.19 -6.03 -3.10
N ARG A 55 13.52 -6.15 -2.93
CA ARG A 55 14.61 -5.39 -3.59
C ARG A 55 14.08 -4.37 -4.60
N THR A 56 13.58 -3.25 -4.06
CA THR A 56 12.64 -2.41 -4.78
C THR A 56 13.45 -1.55 -5.73
N PHE A 57 13.28 -1.74 -7.03
CA PHE A 57 13.68 -0.75 -8.01
C PHE A 57 13.15 0.60 -7.50
N VAL A 58 14.06 1.49 -7.11
CA VAL A 58 13.68 2.79 -6.57
C VAL A 58 13.27 3.62 -7.77
N ASN A 59 11.99 3.94 -7.89
CA ASN A 59 11.54 4.76 -9.01
C ASN A 59 11.95 6.22 -8.79
N CYS A 60 12.29 6.91 -9.87
CA CYS A 60 12.55 8.34 -9.83
C CYS A 60 11.29 9.09 -9.39
N PRO A 61 11.34 9.95 -8.36
CA PRO A 61 10.18 10.69 -7.88
C PRO A 61 9.69 11.76 -8.86
N LEU A 62 10.48 12.11 -9.88
CA LEU A 62 10.12 13.09 -10.92
C LEU A 62 9.48 12.44 -12.14
N CYS A 63 10.07 11.36 -12.65
CA CYS A 63 9.65 10.78 -13.92
C CYS A 63 9.10 9.36 -13.84
N GLY A 64 9.21 8.72 -12.67
CA GLY A 64 8.73 7.36 -12.46
C GLY A 64 9.58 6.28 -13.11
N SER A 65 10.67 6.60 -13.80
CA SER A 65 11.57 5.60 -14.36
C SER A 65 12.19 4.75 -13.24
N PRO A 66 12.28 3.42 -13.40
CA PRO A 66 12.96 2.57 -12.42
C PRO A 66 14.46 2.87 -12.44
N LEU A 67 15.07 3.14 -11.28
CA LEU A 67 16.53 3.24 -11.19
C LEU A 67 17.12 1.83 -11.11
N MET A 68 18.10 1.56 -11.96
CA MET A 68 18.87 0.32 -11.91
C MET A 68 19.89 0.35 -10.75
N PRO A 69 20.32 -0.80 -10.23
CA PRO A 69 21.39 -0.86 -9.24
C PRO A 69 22.67 -0.21 -9.79
N GLY A 70 23.11 0.89 -9.16
CA GLY A 70 24.28 1.68 -9.59
C GLY A 70 23.92 3.02 -10.23
N GLU A 71 22.65 3.25 -10.59
CA GLU A 71 22.16 4.57 -10.99
C GLU A 71 21.79 5.39 -9.77
N GLU A 72 22.36 6.59 -9.66
CA GLU A 72 22.10 7.50 -8.54
C GLU A 72 21.26 8.71 -8.96
N LEU A 73 20.52 9.22 -7.98
CA LEU A 73 19.72 10.43 -8.14
C LEU A 73 20.61 11.67 -7.95
N PHE A 74 20.58 12.58 -8.92
CA PHE A 74 21.25 13.87 -8.80
C PHE A 74 20.55 14.72 -7.74
N SER A 75 21.23 14.91 -6.60
CA SER A 75 20.72 15.69 -5.48
C SER A 75 21.81 16.56 -4.85
N LYS A 76 21.40 17.68 -4.26
CA LYS A 76 22.26 18.62 -3.55
C LYS A 76 21.73 18.80 -2.13
N VAL A 77 22.53 18.41 -1.14
CA VAL A 77 22.21 18.59 0.28
C VAL A 77 22.93 19.84 0.79
N PHE A 78 22.22 20.74 1.47
CA PHE A 78 22.81 21.94 2.06
C PHE A 78 23.46 21.61 3.42
N ARG A 79 24.67 22.11 3.65
CA ARG A 79 25.48 21.94 4.87
C ARG A 79 25.11 23.00 5.93
N PRO A 80 25.36 22.78 7.24
CA PRO A 80 26.16 21.71 7.86
C PRO A 80 25.44 20.37 8.04
N MET A 81 26.18 19.26 7.93
CA MET A 81 25.62 17.91 8.00
C MET A 81 25.29 17.43 9.43
N THR A 82 25.52 18.29 10.43
CA THR A 82 25.33 18.02 11.86
C THR A 82 23.89 18.19 12.34
N VAL A 83 23.02 18.77 11.51
CA VAL A 83 21.62 19.05 11.86
C VAL A 83 20.73 17.82 11.60
N ASN A 84 19.74 17.60 12.47
CA ASN A 84 18.79 16.48 12.36
C ASN A 84 17.92 16.58 11.09
N ASP A 85 17.54 17.80 10.71
CA ASP A 85 16.77 18.13 9.50
C ASP A 85 17.66 18.98 8.59
N GLN A 86 17.79 18.56 7.33
CA GLN A 86 18.56 19.25 6.31
C GLN A 86 17.72 19.44 5.06
N ARG A 87 17.80 20.64 4.49
CA ARG A 87 17.20 20.88 3.18
C ARG A 87 18.04 20.18 2.11
N CYS A 88 17.37 19.49 1.20
CA CYS A 88 17.98 18.96 -0.01
C CYS A 88 17.15 19.32 -1.25
N ILE A 89 17.85 19.43 -2.37
CA ILE A 89 17.25 19.64 -3.68
C ILE A 89 17.52 18.38 -4.50
N ILE A 90 16.50 17.91 -5.20
CA ILE A 90 16.58 16.76 -6.09
C ILE A 90 16.33 17.24 -7.52
N TYR A 91 17.29 17.04 -8.41
CA TYR A 91 17.17 17.41 -9.82
C TYR A 91 16.51 16.33 -10.65
N GLY A 92 16.86 15.06 -10.42
CA GLY A 92 16.32 13.95 -11.20
C GLY A 92 17.24 12.74 -11.22
N CYS A 93 16.90 11.77 -12.06
CA CYS A 93 17.72 10.61 -12.41
C CYS A 93 18.37 10.82 -13.78
N PRO A 94 19.31 9.95 -14.21
CA PRO A 94 19.99 10.05 -15.50
C PRO A 94 19.04 10.15 -16.71
N HIS A 95 17.87 9.52 -16.66
CA HIS A 95 16.86 9.55 -17.73
C HIS A 95 16.11 10.89 -17.87
N CYS A 96 16.01 11.68 -16.79
CA CYS A 96 15.24 12.93 -16.78
C CYS A 96 16.09 14.18 -16.55
N TYR A 97 17.37 14.03 -16.19
CA TYR A 97 18.31 15.11 -15.95
C TYR A 97 19.73 14.64 -16.31
N PRO A 98 20.54 15.44 -17.04
CA PRO A 98 20.32 16.84 -17.47
C PRO A 98 19.48 16.99 -18.74
N ARG A 99 19.34 15.94 -19.56
CA ARG A 99 18.44 15.92 -20.72
C ARG A 99 17.33 14.91 -20.47
N CYS A 100 16.08 15.30 -20.68
CA CYS A 100 14.96 14.37 -20.62
C CYS A 100 14.95 13.51 -21.88
N GLU A 101 14.93 12.19 -21.71
CA GLU A 101 14.67 11.26 -22.81
C GLU A 101 13.28 11.52 -23.45
N PRO A 102 13.13 11.31 -24.77
CA PRO A 102 11.87 11.52 -25.46
C PRO A 102 10.79 10.58 -24.91
N GLY A 103 9.66 11.16 -24.49
CA GLY A 103 8.53 10.42 -23.89
C GLY A 103 8.51 10.43 -22.37
N VAL A 104 9.59 10.87 -21.71
CA VAL A 104 9.65 10.99 -20.25
C VAL A 104 9.06 12.32 -19.79
N ARG A 105 8.11 12.27 -18.84
CA ARG A 105 7.48 13.48 -18.26
C ARG A 105 7.95 13.67 -16.83
N ARG A 106 8.28 14.92 -16.48
CA ARG A 106 8.64 15.30 -15.11
C ARG A 106 7.42 15.83 -14.40
N ILE A 107 6.90 15.10 -13.42
CA ILE A 107 5.69 15.42 -12.68
C ILE A 107 6.06 15.58 -11.20
N CYS A 108 5.59 16.66 -10.58
CA CYS A 108 5.80 16.84 -9.15
C CYS A 108 4.89 15.89 -8.36
N PRO A 109 5.40 15.10 -7.40
CA PRO A 109 4.57 14.21 -6.59
C PRO A 109 3.67 14.95 -5.59
N SER A 110 3.91 16.24 -5.33
CA SER A 110 3.14 17.04 -4.37
C SER A 110 1.99 17.81 -5.04
N CYS A 111 2.24 18.47 -6.18
CA CYS A 111 1.22 19.26 -6.88
C CYS A 111 0.73 18.63 -8.19
N HIS A 112 1.28 17.48 -8.60
CA HIS A 112 0.96 16.76 -9.84
C HIS A 112 1.09 17.56 -11.14
N LYS A 113 1.72 18.73 -11.09
CA LYS A 113 2.01 19.57 -12.25
C LYS A 113 3.34 19.18 -12.89
N SER A 114 3.45 19.48 -14.19
CA SER A 114 4.69 19.32 -14.95
C SER A 114 5.79 20.22 -14.36
N VAL A 115 6.98 19.67 -14.13
CA VAL A 115 8.16 20.37 -13.66
C VAL A 115 9.04 20.71 -14.86
N PRO A 116 9.47 21.97 -15.05
CA PRO A 116 10.32 22.35 -16.17
C PRO A 116 11.70 21.66 -16.11
N ALA A 117 12.44 21.65 -17.23
CA ALA A 117 13.76 21.04 -17.32
C ALA A 117 14.76 21.59 -16.28
N ASP A 118 14.70 22.89 -16.01
CA ASP A 118 15.54 23.54 -14.99
C ASP A 118 14.92 23.49 -13.58
N GLY A 119 13.67 23.02 -13.49
CA GLY A 119 12.96 22.85 -12.24
C GLY A 119 13.57 21.72 -11.41
N HIS A 120 13.40 21.81 -10.10
CA HIS A 120 13.86 20.82 -9.15
C HIS A 120 12.81 20.51 -8.09
N LEU A 121 12.96 19.38 -7.42
CA LEU A 121 12.19 19.04 -6.22
C LEU A 121 12.89 19.58 -4.98
N VAL A 122 12.11 20.07 -4.04
CA VAL A 122 12.53 20.48 -2.71
C VAL A 122 12.16 19.36 -1.74
N ALA A 123 13.15 18.90 -1.00
CA ALA A 123 12.99 17.82 -0.04
C ALA A 123 13.74 18.14 1.27
N ARG A 124 13.42 17.35 2.30
CA ARG A 124 14.10 17.37 3.58
C ARG A 124 14.74 16.01 3.84
N LEU A 125 16.00 16.03 4.23
CA LEU A 125 16.81 14.89 4.62
C LEU A 125 16.86 14.85 6.15
N PHE A 126 16.36 13.76 6.72
CA PHE A 126 16.43 13.48 8.14
C PHE A 126 17.58 12.51 8.42
N ASN A 127 18.57 12.96 9.19
CA ASN A 127 19.77 12.17 9.49
C ASN A 127 19.62 11.28 10.73
N LYS A 128 18.73 11.63 11.66
CA LYS A 128 18.49 10.86 12.88
C LYS A 128 17.10 10.23 12.84
N THR A 129 17.03 9.00 12.35
CA THR A 129 15.83 8.16 12.45
C THR A 129 16.10 7.04 13.45
N LYS A 130 15.04 6.49 14.07
CA LYS A 130 15.13 5.42 15.08
C LYS A 130 15.95 4.21 14.60
N ASP A 131 15.97 3.98 13.30
CA ASP A 131 16.66 2.86 12.63
C ASP A 131 18.08 3.21 12.12
N GLY A 132 18.59 4.43 12.39
CA GLY A 132 19.92 4.89 11.97
C GLY A 132 20.08 5.18 10.47
N LYS A 133 19.05 4.93 9.66
CA LYS A 133 19.05 5.22 8.21
C LYS A 133 18.65 6.67 7.95
N LYS A 134 19.17 7.24 6.87
CA LYS A 134 18.76 8.58 6.41
C LYS A 134 17.46 8.46 5.62
N HIS A 135 16.51 9.34 5.91
CA HIS A 135 15.22 9.38 5.20
C HIS A 135 15.03 10.71 4.49
N VAL A 136 14.59 10.65 3.24
CA VAL A 136 14.28 11.84 2.45
C VAL A 136 12.77 11.95 2.28
N VAL A 137 12.22 13.12 2.55
CA VAL A 137 10.80 13.44 2.34
C VAL A 137 10.70 14.58 1.35
N VAL A 138 10.04 14.33 0.21
CA VAL A 138 9.78 15.36 -0.81
C VAL A 138 8.67 16.28 -0.32
N THR A 139 8.95 17.58 -0.23
CA THR A 139 7.97 18.60 0.19
C THR A 139 7.21 19.16 -1.01
N GLY A 140 7.91 19.41 -2.11
CA GLY A 140 7.32 20.00 -3.32
C GLY A 140 8.32 20.17 -4.46
N CYS A 141 7.96 20.98 -5.45
CA CYS A 141 8.84 21.41 -6.53
C CYS A 141 9.06 22.93 -6.50
N SER A 142 10.02 23.39 -7.28
CA SER A 142 10.30 24.81 -7.54
C SER A 142 9.06 25.67 -7.90
N VAL A 143 8.01 25.07 -8.45
CA VAL A 143 6.77 25.77 -8.84
C VAL A 143 5.75 25.86 -7.70
N CYS A 144 5.62 24.81 -6.87
CA CYS A 144 4.62 24.76 -5.80
C CYS A 144 5.16 25.17 -4.43
N CYS A 145 6.44 24.96 -4.17
CA CYS A 145 7.10 25.53 -3.01
C CYS A 145 7.54 26.95 -3.34
N ARG A 146 6.73 27.95 -2.94
CA ARG A 146 7.22 29.34 -2.85
C ARG A 146 8.24 29.38 -1.71
N TYR A 147 9.50 29.58 -2.08
CA TYR A 147 10.60 29.69 -1.13
C TYR A 147 10.56 31.09 -0.52
N GLU A 148 10.19 31.20 0.76
CA GLU A 148 10.56 32.38 1.55
C GLU A 148 11.94 32.09 2.17
N PRO A 149 13.00 32.81 1.76
CA PRO A 149 14.24 32.84 2.53
C PRO A 149 13.93 33.46 3.89
N LYS A 150 14.21 32.73 4.96
CA LYS A 150 14.39 33.31 6.29
C LYS A 150 15.87 33.41 6.58
#